data_AF-A0A3D5JXH2-F1
#
_entry.id   AF-A0A3D5JXH2-F1
#
_cell.length_a   1.000
_cell.length_b   1.000
_cell.length_c   1.000
_cell.angle_alpha   90.00
_cell.angle_beta   90.00
_cell.angle_gamma   90.00
#
_symmetry.space_group_name_H-M   'P 1'
#
loop_
_entity.id
_entity.type
_entity.pdbx_description
1 polymer ?
#
loop_
_entity_poly.entity_id
_entity_poly.type
_entity_poly.pdbx_seq_one_letter_code
_entity_poly.pdbx_strand_id
1 'polypeptide(L)'
;MIDDMAPLFHVRKDCPPLLLVTGDRKLEMLGRYEENAYLWRMMQVVGHPDTTIMELDGYNHGQMAQPAHPLLLRFIQRILKAE
;
A
#
# COMPACT_ATOMS: atom_id res chain seq x y z
N MET A 1 11.67 12.92 -14.45
CA MET A 1 10.38 12.76 -15.16
C MET A 1 9.46 11.94 -14.27
N ILE A 2 8.44 12.47 -13.58
CA ILE A 2 7.36 11.63 -13.04
C ILE A 2 6.20 11.76 -14.04
N ASP A 3 5.82 10.67 -14.68
CA ASP A 3 4.76 10.61 -15.69
C ASP A 3 3.53 9.84 -15.15
N ASP A 4 2.48 9.75 -15.97
CA ASP A 4 1.21 9.14 -15.60
C ASP A 4 1.28 7.62 -15.34
N MET A 5 2.36 6.96 -15.72
CA MET A 5 2.61 5.55 -15.42
C MET A 5 3.24 5.34 -14.04
N ALA A 6 3.79 6.40 -13.43
CA ALA A 6 4.37 6.32 -12.09
C ALA A 6 3.28 6.45 -11.00
N PRO A 7 3.25 5.58 -9.97
CA PRO A 7 2.28 5.71 -8.87
C PRO A 7 2.29 7.09 -8.18
N LEU A 8 3.47 7.72 -8.11
CA LEU A 8 3.66 9.04 -7.52
C LEU A 8 2.92 10.17 -8.25
N PHE A 9 2.63 10.00 -9.53
CA PHE A 9 1.86 10.97 -10.30
C PHE A 9 0.43 11.12 -9.77
N HIS A 10 -0.09 10.06 -9.13
CA HIS A 10 -1.48 9.99 -8.68
C HIS A 10 -1.66 10.38 -7.21
N VAL A 11 -0.62 10.92 -6.54
CA VAL A 11 -0.69 11.35 -5.14
C VAL A 11 -1.62 12.54 -4.98
N ARG A 12 -2.73 12.35 -4.27
CA ARG A 12 -3.72 13.38 -3.97
C ARG A 12 -4.46 13.06 -2.67
N LYS A 13 -4.87 14.09 -1.93
CA LYS A 13 -5.55 13.94 -0.62
C LYS A 13 -7.01 13.53 -0.71
N ASP A 14 -7.64 13.74 -1.86
CA ASP A 14 -9.08 13.56 -2.12
C ASP A 14 -9.38 12.28 -2.93
N CYS A 15 -8.47 11.30 -2.92
CA CYS A 15 -8.74 9.96 -3.43
C CYS A 15 -9.34 9.04 -2.35
N PRO A 16 -9.92 7.89 -2.73
CA PRO A 16 -10.41 6.90 -1.78
C PRO A 16 -9.34 6.39 -0.80
N PRO A 17 -9.73 5.73 0.31
CA PRO A 17 -8.81 5.04 1.20
C PRO A 17 -7.88 4.08 0.46
N LEU A 18 -6.62 4.02 0.88
CA LEU A 18 -5.58 3.20 0.24
C LEU A 18 -4.95 2.22 1.24
N LEU A 19 -4.90 0.95 0.86
CA LEU A 19 -4.16 -0.11 1.56
C LEU A 19 -3.03 -0.61 0.66
N LEU A 20 -1.79 -0.51 1.13
CA LEU A 20 -0.60 -1.09 0.51
C LEU A 20 -0.15 -2.28 1.37
N VAL A 21 -0.02 -3.45 0.76
CA VAL A 21 0.52 -4.65 1.43
C VAL A 21 1.72 -5.14 0.64
N THR A 22 2.81 -5.45 1.32
CA THR A 22 4.08 -5.88 0.74
C THR A 22 4.62 -7.10 1.49
N GLY A 23 5.41 -7.95 0.83
CA GLY A 23 6.23 -8.94 1.51
C GLY A 23 7.37 -8.29 2.29
N ASP A 24 8.10 -9.11 3.03
CA ASP A 24 9.32 -8.72 3.75
C ASP A 24 10.32 -8.13 2.76
N ARG A 25 10.76 -6.90 2.99
CA ARG A 25 11.68 -6.18 2.08
C ARG A 25 12.97 -6.94 1.76
N LYS A 26 13.38 -7.92 2.58
CA LYS A 26 14.58 -8.74 2.35
C LYS A 26 14.31 -9.99 1.52
N LEU A 27 13.05 -10.42 1.40
CA LEU A 27 12.63 -11.63 0.69
C LEU A 27 11.79 -11.32 -0.57
N GLU A 28 11.24 -10.11 -0.64
CA GLU A 28 10.44 -9.59 -1.72
C GLU A 28 11.29 -9.29 -2.98
N MET A 29 10.63 -9.03 -4.10
CA MET A 29 11.32 -8.50 -5.29
C MET A 29 11.98 -7.15 -5.00
N LEU A 30 13.18 -6.95 -5.55
CA LEU A 30 13.97 -5.73 -5.40
C LEU A 30 13.13 -4.47 -5.63
N GLY A 31 13.12 -3.58 -4.64
CA GLY A 31 12.50 -2.26 -4.73
C GLY A 31 10.99 -2.22 -4.50
N ARG A 32 10.29 -3.36 -4.37
CA ARG A 32 8.83 -3.37 -4.17
C ARG A 32 8.42 -2.73 -2.85
N TYR A 33 9.13 -3.04 -1.77
CA TYR A 33 8.84 -2.42 -0.49
C TYR A 33 9.11 -0.91 -0.57
N GLU A 34 10.28 -0.51 -1.09
CA GLU A 34 10.72 0.89 -1.14
C GLU A 34 9.79 1.76 -1.98
N GLU A 35 9.33 1.27 -3.14
CA GLU A 35 8.39 2.00 -3.99
C GLU A 35 7.03 2.22 -3.29
N ASN A 36 6.49 1.19 -2.64
CA ASN A 36 5.24 1.28 -1.89
C ASN A 36 5.39 2.18 -0.65
N ALA A 37 6.51 2.08 0.06
CA ALA A 37 6.82 2.92 1.21
C ALA A 37 6.97 4.39 0.79
N TYR A 38 7.53 4.65 -0.39
CA TYR A 38 7.65 6.01 -0.90
C TYR A 38 6.29 6.59 -1.31
N LEU A 39 5.45 5.82 -2.01
CA LEU A 39 4.07 6.23 -2.29
C LEU A 39 3.31 6.52 -1.00
N TRP A 40 3.34 5.60 -0.03
CA TRP A 40 2.74 5.79 1.29
C TRP A 40 3.22 7.08 1.94
N ARG A 41 4.53 7.35 1.91
CA ARG A 41 5.11 8.56 2.51
C ARG A 41 4.59 9.83 1.82
N MET A 42 4.45 9.83 0.50
CA MET A 42 3.90 10.96 -0.24
C MET A 42 2.41 11.18 0.04
N MET A 43 1.65 10.11 0.27
CA MET A 43 0.26 10.21 0.74
C MET A 43 0.17 10.86 2.13
N GLN A 44 1.11 10.59 3.03
CA GLN A 44 1.19 11.30 4.32
C GLN A 44 1.55 12.78 4.14
N VAL A 45 2.48 13.10 3.24
CA VAL A 45 2.91 14.49 2.95
C VAL A 45 1.75 15.33 2.39
N VAL A 46 0.94 14.76 1.48
CA VAL A 46 -0.22 15.46 0.91
C VAL A 46 -1.40 15.54 1.91
N GLY A 47 -1.31 14.86 3.05
CA GLY A 47 -2.35 14.83 4.07
C GLY A 47 -3.56 14.00 3.69
N HIS A 48 -3.36 12.90 2.95
CA HIS A 48 -4.45 11.95 2.69
C HIS A 48 -4.90 11.31 4.02
N PRO A 49 -6.22 11.29 4.31
CA PRO A 49 -6.71 10.94 5.65
C PRO A 49 -6.65 9.44 5.97
N ASP A 50 -6.53 8.57 4.97
CA ASP A 50 -6.70 7.12 5.15
C ASP A 50 -5.83 6.32 4.18
N THR A 51 -4.51 6.38 4.37
CA THR A 51 -3.54 5.56 3.64
C THR A 51 -2.71 4.72 4.62
N THR A 52 -2.76 3.40 4.46
CA THR A 52 -2.07 2.43 5.31
C THR A 52 -1.08 1.61 4.50
N ILE A 53 0.10 1.32 5.07
CA ILE A 53 1.07 0.35 4.53
C ILE A 53 1.28 -0.79 5.53
N MET A 54 1.36 -2.01 5.04
CA MET A 54 1.65 -3.22 5.83
C MET A 54 2.77 -4.02 5.16
N GLU A 55 3.80 -4.35 5.92
CA GLU A 55 4.86 -5.27 5.53
C GLU A 55 4.63 -6.62 6.21
N LEU A 56 4.72 -7.70 5.42
CA LEU A 56 4.51 -9.06 5.88
C LEU A 56 5.87 -9.74 6.10
N ASP A 57 6.39 -9.60 7.32
CA ASP A 57 7.66 -10.19 7.73
C ASP A 57 7.71 -11.71 7.45
N GLY A 58 8.83 -12.17 6.88
CA GLY A 58 9.04 -13.57 6.52
C GLY A 58 8.34 -14.06 5.25
N TYR A 59 7.62 -13.20 4.52
CA TYR A 59 6.95 -13.56 3.26
C TYR A 59 7.63 -12.93 2.05
N ASN A 60 7.87 -13.72 1.00
CA ASN A 60 8.33 -13.21 -0.31
C ASN A 60 7.16 -12.83 -1.23
N HIS A 61 7.47 -12.45 -2.47
CA HIS A 61 6.52 -12.03 -3.50
C HIS A 61 5.36 -13.00 -3.73
N GLY A 62 5.65 -14.30 -3.77
CA GLY A 62 4.64 -15.33 -4.05
C GLY A 62 3.87 -15.74 -2.79
N GLN A 63 4.52 -15.72 -1.64
CA GLN A 63 3.95 -16.19 -0.38
C GLN A 63 3.10 -15.14 0.33
N MET A 64 3.32 -13.83 0.05
CA MET A 64 2.63 -12.74 0.71
C MET A 64 1.12 -12.64 0.39
N ALA A 65 0.66 -13.24 -0.72
CA ALA A 65 -0.72 -13.08 -1.18
C ALA A 65 -1.75 -13.68 -0.20
N GLN A 66 -1.55 -14.93 0.23
CA GLN A 66 -2.45 -15.62 1.14
C GLN A 66 -2.63 -14.90 2.50
N PRO A 67 -1.58 -14.45 3.20
CA PRO A 67 -1.71 -13.65 4.43
C PRO A 67 -2.23 -12.22 4.18
N ALA A 68 -2.08 -11.66 2.97
CA ALA A 68 -2.62 -10.34 2.63
C ALA A 68 -4.16 -10.33 2.48
N HIS A 69 -4.77 -11.41 1.98
CA HIS A 69 -6.23 -11.49 1.77
C HIS A 69 -7.08 -11.15 3.01
N PRO A 70 -6.84 -11.70 4.21
CA PRO A 70 -7.63 -11.32 5.38
C PRO A 70 -7.43 -9.85 5.80
N LEU A 71 -6.27 -9.23 5.51
CA LEU A 71 -6.04 -7.80 5.75
C LEU A 71 -6.89 -6.96 4.79
N LEU A 72 -6.90 -7.32 3.51
CA LEU A 72 -7.72 -6.69 2.48
C LEU A 72 -9.22 -6.76 2.84
N LEU A 73 -9.73 -7.94 3.22
CA LEU A 73 -11.13 -8.10 3.58
C LEU A 73 -11.52 -7.26 4.80
N ARG A 74 -10.65 -7.19 5.82
CA ARG A 74 -10.87 -6.30 6.98
C ARG A 74 -10.89 -4.83 6.60
N PHE A 75 -9.98 -4.41 5.70
CA PHE A 75 -9.93 -3.04 5.21
C PHE A 75 -11.20 -2.66 4.45
N ILE A 76 -11.67 -3.52 3.53
CA ILE A 76 -12.92 -3.32 2.79
C ILE A 76 -14.11 -3.25 3.77
N GLN A 77 -14.22 -4.19 4.70
CA GLN A 77 -15.31 -4.19 5.69
C GLN A 77 -15.30 -2.95 6.58
N ARG A 78 -14.13 -2.42 6.93
CA ARG A 78 -14.00 -1.17 7.68
C ARG A 78 -14.53 0.02 6.88
N ILE A 79 -14.20 0.10 5.60
CA ILE A 79 -14.66 1.18 4.71
C ILE A 79 -16.18 1.12 4.54
N LEU A 80 -16.72 -0.05 4.20
CA LEU A 80 -18.17 -0.23 4.00
C LEU A 80 -19.03 -0.01 5.25
N LYS A 81 -18.43 -0.01 6.45
CA LYS A 81 -19.12 0.31 7.71
C LYS A 81 -19.00 1.79 8.11
N ALA A 82 -18.05 2.51 7.51
CA ALA A 82 -17.84 3.94 7.76
C ALA A 82 -18.71 4.82 6.85
N GLU A 83 -19.24 4.23 5.76
CA GLU A 83 -20.31 4.76 4.91
C GLU A 83 -21.70 4.49 5.50
#